data_AF-A0A3M1UIG1-F1
#
_entry.id   AF-A0A3M1UIG1-F1
#
_cell.length_a   1.000
_cell.length_b   1.000
_cell.length_c   1.000
_cell.angle_alpha   90.00
_cell.angle_beta   90.00
_cell.angle_gamma   90.00
#
_symmetry.space_group_name_H-M   'P 1'
#
loop_
_entity.id
_entity.type
_entity.pdbx_description
1 polymer ?
#
loop_
_entity_poly.entity_id
_entity_poly.type
_entity_poly.pdbx_seq_one_letter_code
_entity_poly.pdbx_strand_id
1 'polypeptide(L)'
;FVAELLEPDPATGTGLFEVRNRFAVGDLLELVTPQGNRRLRLERLFDANGRPVSTAPGSGHRVRIPLDPLPAPPVLVARFLEEARTRG
;
A
#
# COMPACT_ATOMS: atom_id res chain seq x y z
N PHE A 1 -4.78 -10.03 0.59
CA PHE A 1 -4.40 -8.59 0.71
C PHE A 1 -3.05 -8.48 1.43
N VAL A 2 -2.33 -7.38 1.25
CA VAL A 2 -0.98 -7.14 1.78
C VAL A 2 -0.95 -6.07 2.88
N ALA A 3 -1.95 -5.19 2.96
CA ALA A 3 -2.06 -4.19 4.01
C ALA A 3 -3.50 -3.71 4.22
N GLU A 4 -3.74 -3.02 5.33
CA GLU A 4 -5.03 -2.41 5.71
C GLU A 4 -4.80 -0.98 6.22
N LEU A 5 -5.64 -0.03 5.80
CA LEU A 5 -5.55 1.36 6.26
C LEU A 5 -6.01 1.46 7.72
N LEU A 6 -5.15 2.02 8.57
CA LEU A 6 -5.49 2.38 9.94
C LEU A 6 -6.01 3.82 10.01
N GLU A 7 -5.24 4.76 9.46
CA GLU A 7 -5.49 6.19 9.63
C GLU A 7 -5.12 6.96 8.35
N PRO A 8 -6.04 7.72 7.73
CA PRO A 8 -5.71 8.69 6.71
C PRO A 8 -5.17 9.99 7.35
N ASP A 9 -4.21 10.62 6.69
CA ASP A 9 -3.67 11.94 7.04
C ASP A 9 -3.85 12.91 5.85
N PRO A 10 -4.98 13.65 5.80
CA PRO A 10 -5.27 14.62 4.75
C PRO A 10 -4.26 15.78 4.67
N ALA A 11 -3.56 16.11 5.77
CA ALA A 11 -2.60 17.20 5.78
C ALA A 11 -1.34 16.85 4.97
N THR A 12 -0.95 15.58 4.96
CA THR A 12 0.21 15.10 4.20
C THR A 12 -0.15 14.34 2.93
N GLY A 13 -1.43 14.01 2.72
CA GLY A 13 -1.85 13.17 1.59
C GLY A 13 -1.38 11.72 1.73
N THR A 14 -1.20 11.22 2.96
CA THR A 14 -0.72 9.86 3.23
C THR A 14 -1.71 9.05 4.05
N GLY A 15 -1.70 7.73 3.90
CA GLY A 15 -2.39 6.82 4.82
C GLY A 15 -1.38 5.97 5.59
N LEU A 16 -1.63 5.75 6.88
CA LEU A 16 -0.90 4.78 7.71
C LEU A 16 -1.53 3.40 7.55
N PHE A 17 -0.75 2.43 7.09
CA PHE A 17 -1.20 1.07 6.82
C PHE A 17 -0.54 0.06 7.76
N GLU A 18 -1.33 -0.88 8.28
CA GLU A 18 -0.84 -2.10 8.90
C GLU A 18 -0.47 -3.12 7.82
N VAL A 19 0.78 -3.56 7.82
CA VAL A 19 1.30 -4.52 6.84
C VAL A 19 0.96 -5.93 7.29
N ARG A 20 0.47 -6.75 6.36
CA ARG A 20 0.21 -8.19 6.54
C ARG A 20 1.19 -9.06 5.74
N ASN A 21 1.54 -8.63 4.53
CA ASN A 21 2.45 -9.35 3.65
C ASN A 21 3.43 -8.39 2.98
N ARG A 22 4.56 -8.92 2.49
CA ARG A 22 5.60 -8.11 1.84
C ARG A 22 5.08 -7.43 0.56
N PHE A 23 5.37 -6.15 0.39
CA PHE A 23 5.24 -5.41 -0.87
C PHE A 23 6.32 -4.32 -0.96
N ALA A 24 6.56 -3.79 -2.15
CA ALA A 24 7.67 -2.88 -2.41
C ALA A 24 7.29 -1.77 -3.40
N VAL A 25 8.06 -0.68 -3.37
CA VAL A 25 8.03 0.34 -4.42
C VAL A 25 8.23 -0.34 -5.78
N GLY A 26 7.36 0.01 -6.74
CA GLY A 26 7.28 -0.61 -8.06
C GLY A 26 6.16 -1.66 -8.18
N ASP A 27 5.66 -2.22 -7.08
CA ASP A 27 4.54 -3.16 -7.11
C ASP A 27 3.27 -2.48 -7.65
N LEU A 28 2.49 -3.21 -8.45
CA LEU A 28 1.12 -2.81 -8.78
C LEU A 28 0.20 -3.24 -7.63
N LEU A 29 -0.47 -2.26 -7.03
CA LEU A 29 -1.40 -2.44 -5.93
C LEU A 29 -2.83 -2.16 -6.38
N GLU A 30 -3.79 -2.80 -5.72
CA GLU A 30 -5.21 -2.49 -5.79
C GLU A 30 -5.70 -2.06 -4.41
N LEU A 31 -6.22 -0.85 -4.30
CA LEU A 31 -6.98 -0.39 -3.16
C LEU A 31 -8.41 -0.88 -3.33
N VAL A 32 -8.87 -1.69 -2.39
CA VAL A 32 -10.26 -2.15 -2.29
C VAL A 32 -10.97 -1.22 -1.31
N THR A 33 -11.95 -0.47 -1.81
CA THR A 33 -12.73 0.51 -1.03
C THR A 33 -14.23 0.30 -1.25
N PRO A 34 -15.10 0.74 -0.32
CA PRO A 34 -16.56 0.66 -0.52
C PRO A 34 -17.06 1.39 -1.79
N GLN A 35 -16.34 2.42 -2.24
CA GLN A 35 -16.68 3.22 -3.41
C GLN A 35 -16.16 2.61 -4.72
N GLY A 36 -15.44 1.49 -4.64
CA GLY A 36 -14.86 0.78 -5.77
C GLY A 36 -13.36 0.55 -5.63
N ASN A 37 -12.82 -0.29 -6.51
CA ASN A 37 -11.40 -0.61 -6.49
C ASN A 37 -10.61 0.40 -7.33
N ARG A 38 -9.43 0.78 -6.83
CA ARG A 38 -8.48 1.65 -7.55
C ARG A 38 -7.12 0.99 -7.64
N ARG A 39 -6.54 0.96 -8.84
CA ARG A 39 -5.18 0.46 -9.05
C ARG A 39 -4.17 1.61 -8.97
N LEU A 40 -2.99 1.33 -8.42
CA LEU A 40 -1.88 2.26 -8.41
C LEU A 40 -0.55 1.50 -8.45
N ARG A 41 0.45 2.07 -9.11
CA ARG A 41 1.83 1.60 -8.96
C ARG A 41 2.42 2.31 -7.74
N LEU A 42 3.01 1.54 -6.81
CA LEU A 42 3.54 2.13 -5.60
C LEU A 42 4.84 2.88 -5.92
N GLU A 43 4.81 4.21 -5.90
CA GLU A 43 5.99 5.02 -6.25
C GLU A 43 6.85 5.39 -5.04
N ARG A 44 6.21 5.56 -3.88
CA ARG A 44 6.88 5.97 -2.64
C ARG A 44 6.29 5.23 -1.46
N LEU A 45 7.15 4.90 -0.51
CA LEU A 45 6.81 4.21 0.71
C LEU A 45 7.67 4.77 1.84
N PHE A 46 7.06 4.97 3.01
CA PHE A 46 7.75 5.45 4.19
C PHE A 46 7.47 4.52 5.37
N ASP A 47 8.42 4.41 6.29
CA ASP A 47 8.19 3.73 7.57
C ASP A 47 7.26 4.57 8.49
N ALA A 48 6.95 4.03 9.68
CA ALA A 48 6.14 4.72 10.67
C ALA A 48 6.76 6.04 11.20
N ASN A 49 8.07 6.26 11.00
CA ASN A 49 8.77 7.48 11.38
C ASN A 49 8.90 8.48 10.21
N GLY A 50 8.32 8.17 9.04
CA GLY A 50 8.39 9.02 7.85
C GLY A 50 9.70 8.89 7.07
N ARG A 51 10.54 7.88 7.36
CA ARG A 51 11.77 7.65 6.60
C ARG A 51 11.45 6.89 5.30
N PRO A 52 12.00 7.30 4.14
CA PRO A 52 11.81 6.57 2.89
C PRO A 52 12.32 5.13 3.01
N VAL A 53 11.51 4.18 2.56
CA VAL A 53 11.88 2.76 2.48
C VAL A 53 11.46 2.21 1.12
N SER A 54 12.12 1.17 0.63
CA SER A 54 11.76 0.54 -0.64
C SER A 54 10.78 -0.63 -0.47
N THR A 55 10.64 -1.16 0.75
CA THR A 55 9.91 -2.40 1.01
C THR A 55 9.17 -2.33 2.34
N ALA A 56 7.90 -2.76 2.35
CA ALA A 56 7.15 -3.15 3.53
C ALA A 56 7.43 -4.64 3.78
N PRO A 57 8.11 -5.03 4.87
CA PRO A 57 8.66 -6.38 5.02
C PRO A 57 7.61 -7.47 5.34
N GLY A 58 6.47 -7.11 5.93
CA GLY A 58 5.42 -8.06 6.30
C GLY A 58 4.76 -7.69 7.63
N SER A 59 4.07 -8.66 8.24
CA SER A 59 3.39 -8.52 9.55
C SER A 59 4.23 -7.82 10.62
N GLY A 60 3.56 -7.08 11.49
CA GLY A 60 4.19 -6.35 12.61
C GLY A 60 4.76 -4.98 12.22
N HIS A 61 4.67 -4.59 10.95
CA HIS A 61 5.15 -3.29 10.48
C HIS A 61 4.00 -2.37 10.11
N ARG A 62 4.24 -1.07 10.26
CA ARG A 62 3.38 -0.01 9.74
C ARG A 62 4.16 0.86 8.78
N VAL A 63 3.49 1.26 7.71
CA VAL A 63 4.08 2.09 6.64
C VAL A 63 3.12 3.20 6.26
N ARG A 64 3.66 4.31 5.75
CA ARG A 64 2.86 5.36 5.11
C ARG A 64 2.94 5.26 3.60
N ILE A 65 1.78 5.32 2.96
CA ILE A 65 1.64 5.32 1.50
C ILE A 65 1.00 6.66 1.10
N PRO A 66 1.65 7.48 0.26
CA PRO A 66 1.02 8.64 -0.34
C PRO A 66 -0.10 8.22 -1.28
N LEU A 67 -1.28 8.81 -1.12
CA LEU A 67 -2.48 8.50 -1.90
C LEU A 67 -3.20 9.80 -2.27
N ASP A 68 -3.54 9.95 -3.54
CA ASP A 68 -4.33 11.10 -4.01
C ASP A 68 -5.42 10.64 -5.02
N PRO A 69 -6.71 10.84 -4.72
CA PRO A 69 -7.24 11.25 -3.42
C PRO A 69 -6.98 10.19 -2.33
N LEU A 70 -7.02 10.63 -1.08
CA LEU A 70 -7.08 9.75 0.09
C LEU A 70 -8.46 9.08 0.19
N PRO A 71 -8.55 7.75 0.11
CA PRO A 71 -9.81 7.03 0.26
C PRO A 71 -10.33 7.05 1.71
N ALA A 72 -11.65 7.01 1.87
CA ALA A 72 -12.27 6.82 3.17
C ALA A 72 -12.09 5.35 3.64
N PRO A 73 -11.82 5.11 4.95
CA PRO A 73 -11.84 3.76 5.52
C PRO A 73 -13.22 3.08 5.36
N PRO A 74 -13.28 1.74 5.35
CA PRO A 74 -12.14 0.81 5.36
C PRO A 74 -11.44 0.73 4.00
N VAL A 75 -10.12 0.48 4.02
CA VAL A 75 -9.34 0.26 2.79
C VAL A 75 -8.41 -0.92 2.98
N LEU A 76 -8.54 -1.90 2.09
CA LEU A 76 -7.60 -3.02 1.98
C LEU A 76 -6.72 -2.83 0.76
N VAL A 77 -5.46 -3.24 0.87
CA VAL A 77 -4.50 -3.19 -0.23
C VAL A 77 -4.24 -4.61 -0.70
N ALA A 78 -4.52 -4.93 -1.95
CA ALA A 78 -4.04 -6.14 -2.60
C ALA A 78 -2.82 -5.81 -3.48
N ARG A 79 -1.96 -6.80 -3.70
CA ARG A 79 -0.86 -6.71 -4.66
C ARG A 79 -1.14 -7.65 -5.80
N PHE A 80 -0.97 -7.18 -7.04
CA PHE A 80 -0.96 -8.07 -8.20
C PHE A 80 0.34 -8.87 -8.21
N LEU A 81 0.22 -10.18 -8.25
CA LEU A 81 1.35 -11.05 -8.56
C LEU A 81 1.42 -11.09 -10.07
N GLU A 82 2.51 -10.59 -10.66
CA GLU A 82 2.80 -11.01 -12.03
C GLU A 82 3.04 -12.51 -11.97
N GLU A 83 2.18 -13.30 -12.63
CA GLU A 83 2.52 -14.71 -12.87
C GLU A 83 3.89 -14.70 -13.54
N ALA A 84 4.85 -15.37 -12.90
CA ALA A 84 6.17 -15.53 -13.47
C ALA A 84 5.96 -16.03 -14.90
N ARG A 85 6.32 -15.20 -15.88
CA ARG A 85 6.42 -15.68 -17.26
C ARG A 85 7.43 -16.82 -17.19
N THR A 86 6.93 -18.05 -17.19
CA THR A 86 7.73 -19.25 -17.36
C THR A 86 8.46 -19.05 -18.68
N ARG A 87 9.72 -18.60 -18.60
CA ARG A 87 10.62 -18.63 -19.74
C ARG A 87 10.86 -20.12 -20.00
N GLY A 88 10.31 -20.60 -21.11
CA GLY A 88 10.65 -21.90 -21.67
C GLY A 88 12.10 -21.95 -22.14
#